data_AF-A0A975DS59-F1
#
_entry.id   AF-A0A975DS59-F1
#
_cell.length_a   1.000
_cell.length_b   1.000
_cell.length_c   1.000
_cell.angle_alpha   90.00
_cell.angle_beta   90.00
_cell.angle_gamma   90.00
#
_symmetry.space_group_name_H-M   'P 1'
#
loop_
_entity.id
_entity.type
_entity.pdbx_description
1 polymer ?
#
loop_
_entity_poly.entity_id
_entity_poly.type
_entity_poly.pdbx_seq_one_letter_code
_entity_poly.pdbx_strand_id
1 'polypeptide(L)'
;MAGTFDPMARPAPQLGIFWLVPAPGGPVLLCDSTPLPQAEPYGACLGHPRGHFETWEAWRALGMRGLAQLGLPACILGHEYEDFPRGRVVYQRGPEEFIIYADPGLHTPRRRCAILARFALEAARVRFAVDAHYRRS
;
A
#
# COMPACT_ATOMS: atom_id res chain seq x y z
N MET A 1 21.24 24.97 -8.26
CA MET A 1 21.74 23.61 -8.56
C MET A 1 20.56 22.78 -9.04
N ALA A 2 20.51 22.46 -10.34
CA ALA A 2 19.42 21.66 -10.90
C ALA A 2 19.75 20.18 -10.69
N GLY A 3 18.90 19.45 -9.98
CA GLY A 3 19.04 18.00 -9.82
C GLY A 3 18.84 17.32 -11.16
N THR A 4 19.82 16.53 -11.57
CA THR A 4 19.78 15.70 -12.78
C THR A 4 18.66 14.67 -12.63
N PHE A 5 17.67 14.73 -13.52
CA PHE A 5 16.72 13.65 -13.72
C PHE A 5 17.47 12.47 -14.36
N ASP A 6 17.67 11.39 -13.60
CA ASP A 6 18.19 10.14 -14.14
C ASP A 6 16.99 9.27 -14.57
N PRO A 7 16.70 9.17 -15.88
CA PRO A 7 15.59 8.36 -16.39
C PRO A 7 15.79 6.84 -16.16
N MET A 8 16.98 6.40 -15.71
CA MET A 8 17.30 5.01 -15.39
C MET A 8 17.28 4.71 -13.88
N ALA A 9 17.10 5.73 -13.03
CA ALA A 9 16.95 5.51 -11.60
C ALA A 9 15.65 4.76 -11.32
N ARG A 10 15.77 3.51 -10.89
CA ARG A 10 14.62 2.74 -10.42
C ARG A 10 13.96 3.48 -9.25
N PRO A 11 12.62 3.56 -9.20
CA PRO A 11 11.94 4.19 -8.08
C PRO A 11 12.37 3.53 -6.77
N ALA A 12 12.59 4.34 -5.73
CA ALA A 12 12.97 3.83 -4.43
C ALA A 12 11.87 2.89 -3.89
N PRO A 13 12.23 1.74 -3.29
CA PRO A 13 11.28 0.85 -2.62
C PRO A 13 10.36 1.62 -1.67
N GLN A 14 9.09 1.25 -1.64
CA GLN A 14 8.06 1.94 -0.88
C GLN A 14 7.54 1.04 0.26
N LEU A 15 7.21 1.66 1.39
CA LEU A 15 6.43 1.05 2.48
C LEU A 15 5.05 1.68 2.52
N GLY A 16 4.05 0.96 3.04
CA GLY A 16 2.70 1.52 3.05
C GLY A 16 1.60 0.55 3.34
N ILE A 17 0.39 1.06 3.20
CA ILE A 17 -0.86 0.36 3.39
C ILE A 17 -1.61 0.34 2.07
N PHE A 18 -2.35 -0.72 1.81
CA PHE A 18 -3.04 -0.88 0.53
C PHE A 18 -4.37 -1.62 0.67
N TRP A 19 -5.23 -1.42 -0.33
CA TRP A 19 -6.54 -2.04 -0.48
C TRP A 19 -6.75 -2.45 -1.93
N LEU A 20 -7.42 -3.57 -2.16
CA LEU A 20 -7.95 -3.93 -3.47
C LEU A 20 -9.45 -3.63 -3.50
N VAL A 21 -9.83 -2.57 -4.21
CA VAL A 21 -11.21 -2.07 -4.24
C VAL A 21 -11.83 -2.28 -5.62
N PRO A 22 -13.16 -2.48 -5.71
CA PRO A 22 -13.85 -2.52 -7.00
C PRO A 22 -13.84 -1.14 -7.67
N ALA A 23 -13.64 -1.12 -8.99
CA ALA A 23 -13.82 0.07 -9.82
C ALA A 23 -14.44 -0.34 -11.18
N PRO A 24 -15.03 0.61 -11.94
CA PRO A 24 -15.73 0.30 -13.21
C PRO A 24 -14.87 -0.47 -14.23
N GLY A 25 -13.56 -0.25 -14.25
CA GLY A 25 -12.60 -0.94 -15.14
C GLY A 25 -11.99 -2.23 -14.57
N GLY A 26 -12.50 -2.72 -13.44
CA GLY A 26 -11.93 -3.83 -12.68
C GLY A 26 -11.31 -3.38 -11.36
N PRO A 27 -10.83 -4.32 -10.53
CA PRO A 27 -10.32 -4.01 -9.20
C PRO A 27 -9.03 -3.17 -9.29
N VAL A 28 -8.94 -2.14 -8.47
CA VAL A 28 -7.80 -1.22 -8.38
C VAL A 28 -7.08 -1.40 -7.06
N LEU A 29 -5.75 -1.41 -7.10
CA LEU A 29 -4.91 -1.41 -5.90
C LEU A 29 -4.70 0.04 -5.44
N LEU A 30 -5.47 0.46 -4.43
CA LEU A 30 -5.23 1.72 -3.74
C LEU A 30 -4.11 1.54 -2.74
N CYS A 31 -3.26 2.55 -2.59
CA CYS A 31 -2.32 2.55 -1.48
C CYS A 31 -1.92 3.96 -1.08
N ASP A 32 -1.42 4.01 0.14
CA ASP A 32 -0.75 5.16 0.73
C ASP A 32 0.65 4.71 1.16
N SER A 33 1.67 5.43 0.72
CA SER A 33 3.04 4.94 0.78
C SER A 33 4.08 6.02 1.06
N THR A 34 5.19 5.60 1.65
CA THR A 34 6.37 6.41 1.92
C THR A 34 7.59 5.70 1.34
N PRO A 35 8.49 6.42 0.64
CA PRO A 35 9.77 5.86 0.21
C PRO A 35 10.55 5.32 1.41
N LEU A 36 11.24 4.18 1.25
CA LEU A 36 12.03 3.56 2.33
C LEU A 36 13.01 4.53 3.03
N PRO A 37 13.71 5.46 2.33
CA PRO A 37 14.57 6.44 3.00
C PRO A 37 13.85 7.43 3.93
N GLN A 38 12.53 7.58 3.77
CA GLN A 38 11.67 8.46 4.55
C GLN A 38 10.80 7.65 5.55
N ALA A 39 10.99 6.33 5.62
CA ALA A 39 10.20 5.48 6.50
C ALA A 39 10.58 5.68 7.97
N GLU A 40 9.60 5.52 8.84
CA GLU A 40 9.78 5.74 10.27
C GLU A 40 10.10 4.44 11.03
N PRO A 41 10.92 4.48 12.09
CA PRO A 41 11.12 3.33 12.98
C PRO A 41 9.81 2.88 13.64
N TYR A 42 9.54 1.58 13.61
CA TYR A 42 8.50 0.93 14.40
C TYR A 42 9.04 -0.37 14.98
N GLY A 43 9.47 -0.34 16.25
CA GLY A 43 10.18 -1.45 16.88
C GLY A 43 11.45 -1.82 16.09
N ALA A 44 11.57 -3.08 15.68
CA ALA A 44 12.67 -3.58 14.84
C ALA A 44 12.49 -3.33 13.32
N CYS A 45 11.36 -2.71 12.93
CA CYS A 45 11.00 -2.48 11.54
C CYS A 45 11.07 -1.00 11.16
N LEU A 46 11.03 -0.75 9.86
CA LEU A 46 10.63 0.52 9.25
C LEU A 46 9.20 0.37 8.74
N GLY A 47 8.42 1.44 8.86
CA GLY A 47 7.01 1.46 8.46
C GLY A 47 6.60 2.79 7.83
N HIS A 48 5.45 2.75 7.17
CA HIS A 48 4.71 3.94 6.79
C HIS A 48 3.96 4.50 8.01
N PRO A 49 4.01 5.83 8.24
CA PRO A 49 3.51 6.44 9.47
C PRO A 49 2.01 6.23 9.68
N ARG A 50 1.23 6.10 8.60
CA ARG A 50 -0.23 6.05 8.71
C ARG A 50 -0.84 4.65 8.84
N GLY A 51 -1.99 4.62 9.51
CA GLY A 51 -2.90 3.49 9.65
C GLY A 51 -3.96 3.40 8.55
N HIS A 52 -4.57 2.22 8.41
CA HIS A 52 -5.66 2.02 7.45
C HIS A 52 -6.88 2.89 7.75
N PHE A 53 -7.32 2.92 9.00
CA PHE A 53 -8.50 3.67 9.43
C PHE A 53 -8.36 5.17 9.13
N GLU A 54 -7.31 5.81 9.66
CA GLU A 54 -7.08 7.25 9.52
C GLU A 54 -6.90 7.69 8.05
N THR A 55 -6.19 6.89 7.23
CA THR A 55 -6.03 7.20 5.81
C THR A 55 -7.37 7.08 5.07
N TRP A 56 -8.17 6.06 5.38
CA TRP A 56 -9.48 5.88 4.77
C TRP A 56 -10.47 7.00 5.14
N GLU A 57 -10.55 7.35 6.43
CA GLU A 57 -11.40 8.45 6.90
C GLU A 57 -10.96 9.80 6.33
N ALA A 58 -9.65 10.04 6.21
CA ALA A 58 -9.15 11.23 5.54
C ALA A 58 -9.60 11.30 4.07
N TRP A 59 -9.59 10.16 3.34
CA TRP A 59 -10.11 10.11 1.98
C TRP A 59 -11.64 10.30 1.93
N ARG A 60 -12.40 9.69 2.85
CA ARG A 60 -13.85 9.89 2.95
C ARG A 60 -14.22 11.35 3.16
N ALA A 61 -13.49 12.04 4.04
CA ALA A 61 -13.72 13.44 4.37
C ALA A 61 -13.55 14.40 3.17
N LEU A 62 -12.81 14.00 2.13
CA LEU A 62 -12.67 14.79 0.90
C LEU A 62 -13.97 14.90 0.10
N GLY A 63 -14.91 13.97 0.32
CA GLY A 63 -16.14 13.86 -0.46
C GLY A 63 -15.88 13.54 -1.94
N MET A 64 -16.97 13.45 -2.72
CA MET A 64 -16.92 13.01 -4.12
C MET A 64 -15.98 13.85 -4.99
N ARG A 65 -15.98 15.18 -4.81
CA ARG A 65 -15.15 16.09 -5.61
C ARG A 65 -13.66 15.92 -5.31
N GLY A 66 -13.28 15.84 -4.04
CA GLY A 66 -11.88 15.68 -3.66
C GLY A 66 -11.34 14.30 -4.02
N LEU A 67 -12.15 13.24 -3.91
CA LEU A 67 -11.78 11.91 -4.41
C LEU A 67 -11.51 11.93 -5.92
N ALA A 68 -12.40 12.56 -6.71
CA ALA A 68 -12.22 12.66 -8.16
C ALA A 68 -10.94 13.42 -8.54
N GLN A 69 -10.59 14.49 -7.81
CA GLN A 69 -9.35 15.24 -8.01
C GLN A 69 -8.09 14.39 -7.74
N LEU A 70 -8.18 13.45 -6.80
CA LEU A 70 -7.09 12.51 -6.48
C LEU A 70 -7.14 11.22 -7.31
N GLY A 71 -8.10 11.08 -8.23
CA GLY A 71 -8.30 9.84 -9.00
C GLY A 71 -8.71 8.64 -8.14
N LEU A 72 -9.29 8.90 -6.96
CA LEU A 72 -9.73 7.87 -6.03
C LEU A 72 -11.17 7.42 -6.34
N PRO A 73 -11.48 6.12 -6.19
CA PRO A 73 -12.80 5.59 -6.51
C PRO A 73 -13.86 6.02 -5.50
N ALA A 74 -15.07 6.29 -6.01
CA ALA A 74 -16.20 6.75 -5.20
C ALA A 74 -16.68 5.74 -4.15
N CYS A 75 -16.32 4.45 -4.28
CA CYS A 75 -16.66 3.43 -3.29
C CYS A 75 -16.13 3.76 -1.89
N ILE A 76 -15.07 4.57 -1.77
CA ILE A 76 -14.54 5.02 -0.48
C ILE A 76 -15.64 5.67 0.38
N LEU A 77 -16.58 6.42 -0.22
CA LEU A 77 -17.60 7.15 0.53
C LEU A 77 -18.64 6.27 1.22
N GLY A 78 -18.91 5.09 0.65
CA GLY A 78 -20.01 4.21 1.06
C GLY A 78 -19.57 2.95 1.81
N HIS A 79 -18.28 2.84 2.12
CA HIS A 79 -17.68 1.62 2.67
C HIS A 79 -16.74 1.94 3.82
N GLU A 80 -16.61 0.97 4.73
CA GLU A 80 -15.60 1.00 5.77
C GLU A 80 -14.27 0.46 5.24
N TYR A 81 -13.17 0.91 5.84
CA TYR A 81 -11.82 0.50 5.42
C TYR A 81 -11.58 -1.02 5.52
N GLU A 82 -12.42 -1.71 6.30
CA GLU A 82 -12.36 -3.15 6.55
C GLU A 82 -13.10 -3.99 5.51
N ASP A 83 -14.01 -3.37 4.74
CA ASP A 83 -14.86 -4.05 3.75
C ASP A 83 -14.04 -4.67 2.60
N PHE A 84 -12.84 -4.14 2.36
CA PHE A 84 -11.98 -4.54 1.25
C PHE A 84 -10.76 -5.33 1.72
N PRO A 85 -10.30 -6.32 0.91
CA PRO A 85 -9.03 -6.98 1.14
C PRO A 85 -7.91 -5.95 1.18
N ARG A 86 -7.15 -5.95 2.27
CA ARG A 86 -6.13 -4.94 2.56
C ARG A 86 -4.85 -5.57 3.08
N GLY A 87 -3.80 -4.77 3.16
CA GLY A 87 -2.52 -5.22 3.67
C GLY A 87 -1.56 -4.08 3.97
N ARG A 88 -0.37 -4.45 4.44
CA ARG A 88 0.71 -3.54 4.81
C ARG A 88 2.05 -4.09 4.35
N VAL A 89 2.90 -3.19 3.86
CA VAL A 89 4.30 -3.41 3.55
C VAL A 89 5.14 -2.78 4.66
N VAL A 90 5.98 -3.58 5.30
CA VAL A 90 6.99 -3.12 6.26
C VAL A 90 8.37 -3.61 5.84
N TYR A 91 9.42 -3.01 6.38
CA TYR A 91 10.79 -3.46 6.16
C TYR A 91 11.44 -3.84 7.47
N GLN A 92 11.97 -5.05 7.56
CA GLN A 92 12.67 -5.55 8.74
C GLN A 92 14.17 -5.33 8.56
N ARG A 93 14.78 -4.50 9.42
CA ARG A 93 16.21 -4.11 9.27
C ARG A 93 17.17 -5.28 9.50
N GLY A 94 16.82 -6.24 10.35
CA GLY A 94 17.69 -7.36 10.69
C GLY A 94 18.05 -8.26 9.49
N PRO A 95 17.09 -9.05 8.96
CA PRO A 95 17.30 -9.86 7.75
C PRO A 95 17.25 -9.04 6.45
N GLU A 96 17.14 -7.70 6.55
CA GLU A 96 17.03 -6.78 5.42
C GLU A 96 15.96 -7.21 4.39
N GLU A 97 14.75 -7.50 4.86
CA GLU A 97 13.66 -8.01 4.02
C GLU A 97 12.39 -7.17 4.15
N PHE A 98 11.63 -7.11 3.05
CA PHE A 98 10.27 -6.58 3.08
C PHE A 98 9.30 -7.69 3.48
N ILE A 99 8.37 -7.35 4.36
CA ILE A 99 7.27 -8.24 4.75
C ILE A 99 5.97 -7.60 4.28
N ILE A 100 5.23 -8.35 3.47
CA ILE A 100 3.89 -7.97 3.01
C ILE A 100 2.87 -8.81 3.77
N TYR A 101 2.22 -8.18 4.73
CA TYR A 101 1.08 -8.74 5.42
C TYR A 101 -0.17 -8.44 4.62
N ALA A 102 -0.95 -9.45 4.24
CA ALA A 102 -2.11 -9.26 3.39
C ALA A 102 -3.28 -10.18 3.76
N ASP A 103 -4.49 -9.73 3.45
CA ASP A 103 -5.68 -10.58 3.43
C ASP A 103 -5.43 -11.83 2.56
N PRO A 104 -5.88 -13.04 2.97
CA PRO A 104 -5.68 -14.28 2.21
C PRO A 104 -6.06 -14.21 0.73
N GLY A 105 -7.10 -13.44 0.39
CA GLY A 105 -7.54 -13.24 -0.99
C GLY A 105 -6.49 -12.56 -1.87
N LEU A 106 -5.53 -11.83 -1.30
CA LEU A 106 -4.49 -11.10 -2.03
C LEU A 106 -3.28 -11.95 -2.41
N HIS A 107 -3.25 -13.22 -2.00
CA HIS A 107 -2.10 -14.10 -2.20
C HIS A 107 -2.01 -14.76 -3.60
N THR A 108 -2.91 -14.46 -4.54
CA THR A 108 -2.80 -15.00 -5.91
C THR A 108 -1.59 -14.42 -6.64
N PRO A 109 -0.93 -15.16 -7.56
CA PRO A 109 0.26 -14.67 -8.26
C PRO A 109 0.06 -13.30 -8.92
N ARG A 110 -1.07 -13.11 -9.61
CA ARG A 110 -1.42 -11.85 -10.25
C ARG A 110 -1.49 -10.67 -9.26
N ARG A 111 -2.11 -10.88 -8.09
CA ARG A 111 -2.28 -9.83 -7.06
C ARG A 111 -0.95 -9.53 -6.39
N ARG A 112 -0.14 -10.56 -6.09
CA ARG A 112 1.22 -10.37 -5.55
C ARG A 112 2.10 -9.56 -6.50
N CYS A 113 2.11 -9.88 -7.80
CA CYS A 113 2.87 -9.10 -8.79
C CYS A 113 2.41 -7.64 -8.84
N ALA A 114 1.10 -7.38 -8.80
CA ALA A 114 0.58 -6.02 -8.77
C ALA A 114 1.01 -5.25 -7.51
N ILE A 115 1.03 -5.91 -6.35
CA ILE A 115 1.51 -5.31 -5.09
C ILE A 115 3.01 -5.01 -5.19
N LEU A 116 3.83 -5.97 -5.65
CA LEU A 116 5.27 -5.78 -5.80
C LEU A 116 5.58 -4.58 -6.72
N ALA A 117 4.91 -4.50 -7.87
CA ALA A 117 5.09 -3.39 -8.81
C ALA A 117 4.64 -2.05 -8.23
N ARG A 118 3.51 -2.01 -7.51
CA ARG A 118 3.00 -0.78 -6.92
C ARG A 118 3.92 -0.19 -5.85
N PHE A 119 4.73 -1.03 -5.19
CA PHE A 119 5.66 -0.63 -4.14
C PHE A 119 7.14 -0.67 -4.58
N ALA A 120 7.42 -0.88 -5.87
CA ALA A 120 8.78 -0.99 -6.42
C ALA A 120 9.65 -2.06 -5.73
N LEU A 121 9.09 -3.26 -5.53
CA LEU A 121 9.69 -4.37 -4.78
C LEU A 121 10.05 -5.60 -5.64
N GLU A 122 9.96 -5.51 -6.97
CA GLU A 122 10.13 -6.66 -7.87
C GLU A 122 11.53 -7.28 -7.80
N ALA A 123 12.55 -6.47 -7.50
CA ALA A 123 13.92 -6.91 -7.32
C ALA A 123 14.33 -7.04 -5.83
N ALA A 124 13.40 -6.84 -4.90
CA ALA A 124 13.68 -6.85 -3.48
C ALA A 124 13.52 -8.24 -2.86
N ARG A 125 14.17 -8.45 -1.71
CA ARG A 125 13.89 -9.62 -0.87
C ARG A 125 12.55 -9.42 -0.17
N VAL A 126 11.53 -10.18 -0.59
CA VAL A 126 10.15 -10.02 -0.09
C VAL A 126 9.60 -11.34 0.44
N ARG A 127 8.96 -11.28 1.61
CA ARG A 127 8.16 -12.36 2.18
C ARG A 127 6.70 -11.94 2.28
N PHE A 128 5.80 -12.78 1.77
CA PHE A 128 4.36 -12.62 1.98
C PHE A 128 3.93 -13.39 3.23
N ALA A 129 3.14 -12.75 4.09
CA ALA A 129 2.57 -13.34 5.29
C ALA A 129 1.05 -13.08 5.34
N VAL A 130 0.31 -14.06 5.85
CA VAL A 130 -1.11 -13.87 6.19
C VAL A 130 -1.15 -13.28 7.59
N ASP A 131 -1.98 -12.24 7.78
CA ASP A 131 -2.25 -11.67 9.10
C ASP A 131 -3.74 -11.83 9.41
N ALA A 132 -4.05 -12.37 10.59
CA ALA A 132 -5.43 -12.51 11.05
C ALA A 132 -6.12 -11.14 11.21
N HIS A 133 -5.35 -10.09 11.50
CA HIS A 133 -5.84 -8.71 11.60
C HIS A 133 -6.37 -8.16 10.26
N TYR A 134 -5.95 -8.73 9.11
CA TYR A 134 -6.42 -8.33 7.78
C TYR A 134 -7.56 -9.17 7.23
N ARG A 135 -8.07 -10.14 7.99
CA ARG A 135 -9.31 -10.80 7.59
C ARG A 135 -10.44 -9.78 7.62
N ARG A 136 -11.26 -9.77 6.57
CA ARG A 136 -12.52 -9.03 6.56
C ARG A 136 -13.44 -9.56 7.67
N SER A 137 -14.15 -8.64 8.32
CA SER A 137 -15.17 -8.91 9.35
C SER A 137 -16.45 -9.47 8.74
#